data_AF-E7GN40-F1
#
_entry.id   AF-E7GN40-F1
#
_cell.length_a   1.000
_cell.length_b   1.000
_cell.length_c   1.000
_cell.angle_alpha   90.00
_cell.angle_beta   90.00
_cell.angle_gamma   90.00
#
_symmetry.space_group_name_H-M   'P 1'
#
loop_
_entity.id
_entity.type
_entity.pdbx_description
1 polymer ?
#
loop_
_entity_poly.entity_id
_entity_poly.type
_entity_poly.pdbx_seq_one_letter_code
_entity_poly.pdbx_strand_id
1 'polypeptide(L)'
;MKEYGKVRSTKQPEQKVIDDYSVWIAENITPVTEAGTDEQPGFTGYEYDLTQYTKDEYIKMIDDRNASLEDQMTQAQEAMCEIYEMMA
;
A
#
# COMPACT_ATOMS: atom_id res chain seq x y z
N MET A 1 -3.58 13.67 4.56
CA MET A 1 -2.71 12.49 4.72
C MET A 1 -1.53 12.87 5.59
N LYS A 2 -0.96 11.92 6.33
CA LYS A 2 0.24 12.13 7.11
C LYS A 2 1.18 10.94 6.93
N GLU A 3 2.39 11.22 6.47
CA GLU A 3 3.46 10.24 6.34
C GLU A 3 4.27 10.20 7.65
N TYR A 4 4.43 9.00 8.20
CA TYR A 4 5.28 8.75 9.36
C TYR A 4 6.67 8.24 8.96
N GLY A 5 6.86 7.94 7.66
CA GLY A 5 8.10 7.35 7.14
C GLY A 5 8.33 5.96 7.70
N LYS A 6 9.61 5.60 7.86
CA LYS A 6 10.02 4.27 8.35
C LYS A 6 9.75 4.12 9.84
N VAL A 7 8.97 3.10 10.18
CA VAL A 7 8.68 2.69 11.55
C VAL A 7 9.05 1.22 11.76
N ARG A 8 9.21 0.81 13.02
CA ARG A 8 9.61 -0.55 13.40
C ARG A 8 8.59 -1.21 14.32
N SER A 9 8.41 -2.52 14.18
CA SER A 9 7.52 -3.33 15.02
C SER A 9 8.09 -4.73 15.24
N THR A 10 7.90 -5.30 16.43
CA THR A 10 8.27 -6.70 16.72
C THR A 10 7.27 -7.71 16.16
N LYS A 11 6.06 -7.25 15.79
CA LYS A 11 5.03 -8.03 15.10
C LYS A 11 4.86 -7.53 13.67
N GLN A 12 4.68 -8.43 12.72
CA GLN A 12 4.37 -8.07 11.34
C GLN A 12 3.09 -7.22 11.30
N PRO A 13 3.14 -6.00 10.73
CA PRO A 13 1.94 -5.17 10.59
C PRO A 13 1.03 -5.74 9.50
N GLU A 14 -0.27 -5.48 9.63
CA GLU A 14 -1.19 -5.64 8.51
C GLU A 14 -0.96 -4.50 7.51
N GLN A 15 -1.07 -4.79 6.21
CA GLN A 15 -0.88 -3.78 5.16
C GLN A 15 -1.87 -2.61 5.27
N LYS A 16 -3.06 -2.89 5.82
CA LYS A 16 -4.10 -1.89 6.00
C LYS A 16 -4.84 -2.14 7.29
N VAL A 17 -4.95 -1.11 8.12
CA VAL A 17 -5.75 -1.11 9.34
C VAL A 17 -6.71 0.07 9.28
N ILE A 18 -7.99 -0.18 9.56
CA ILE A 18 -9.02 0.86 9.60
C ILE A 18 -9.52 0.92 11.03
N ASP A 19 -9.37 2.09 11.67
CA ASP A 19 -9.92 2.36 12.99
C ASP A 19 -11.13 3.30 12.91
N ASP A 20 -11.59 3.80 14.06
CA ASP A 20 -12.75 4.68 14.14
C ASP A 20 -12.58 6.00 13.37
N TYR A 21 -11.34 6.48 13.19
CA TYR A 21 -11.04 7.81 12.68
C TYR A 21 -10.19 7.82 11.40
N SER A 22 -9.44 6.76 11.12
CA SER A 22 -8.37 6.79 10.12
C SER A 22 -8.16 5.45 9.42
N VAL A 23 -7.54 5.53 8.25
CA VAL A 23 -7.02 4.39 7.51
C VAL A 23 -5.51 4.45 7.53
N TRP A 24 -4.88 3.41 8.06
CA TRP A 24 -3.44 3.25 8.17
C TRP A 24 -2.97 2.28 7.11
N ILE A 25 -1.94 2.67 6.36
CA ILE A 25 -1.37 1.88 5.28
C ILE A 25 0.11 1.64 5.60
N ALA A 26 0.48 0.38 5.71
CA ALA A 26 1.85 -0.08 5.92
C ALA A 26 2.40 -0.67 4.62
N GLU A 27 3.43 -0.03 4.07
CA GLU A 27 4.06 -0.38 2.80
C GLU A 27 5.51 -0.79 3.00
N ASN A 28 6.08 -1.49 2.02
CA ASN A 28 7.49 -1.91 2.02
C ASN A 28 7.89 -2.67 3.30
N ILE A 29 7.00 -3.53 3.81
CA ILE A 29 7.21 -4.29 5.04
C ILE A 29 8.34 -5.30 4.82
N THR A 30 9.44 -5.13 5.54
CA THR A 30 10.63 -5.98 5.46
C THR A 30 11.04 -6.49 6.84
N PRO A 31 11.43 -7.77 6.98
CA PRO A 31 11.98 -8.27 8.24
C PRO A 31 13.37 -7.68 8.47
N VAL A 32 13.66 -7.28 9.71
CA VAL A 32 14.94 -6.73 10.14
C VAL A 32 15.42 -7.49 11.36
N THR A 33 16.69 -7.89 11.33
CA THR A 33 17.37 -8.52 12.47
C THR A 33 18.71 -7.81 12.69
N GLU A 34 18.85 -7.20 13.86
CA GLU A 34 20.04 -6.50 14.32
C GLU A 34 20.56 -7.25 15.55
N ALA A 35 21.79 -7.76 15.47
CA ALA A 35 22.41 -8.44 16.60
C ALA A 35 22.65 -7.44 17.73
N GLY A 36 22.38 -7.86 18.97
CA GLY A 36 22.69 -7.05 20.15
C GLY A 36 24.20 -6.99 20.40
N THR A 37 24.61 -5.95 21.09
CA THR A 37 25.95 -5.82 21.67
C THR A 37 25.85 -5.89 23.20
N ASP A 38 26.99 -5.95 23.90
CA ASP A 38 27.02 -5.93 25.38
C ASP A 38 26.37 -4.65 25.98
N GLU A 39 26.25 -3.58 25.18
CA GLU A 39 25.73 -2.28 25.59
C GLU A 39 24.31 -1.99 25.07
N GLN A 40 23.86 -2.65 23.99
CA GLN A 40 22.55 -2.43 23.39
C GLN A 40 21.84 -3.75 23.04
N PRO A 41 20.57 -3.92 23.44
CA PRO A 41 19.78 -5.07 23.03
C PRO A 41 19.60 -5.06 21.51
N GLY A 42 19.70 -6.25 20.91
CA GLY A 42 19.41 -6.43 19.48
C GLY A 42 17.93 -6.21 19.17
N PHE A 43 17.63 -6.07 17.88
CA PHE A 43 16.25 -5.94 17.40
C PHE A 43 15.92 -7.10 16.46
N THR A 44 14.74 -7.68 16.62
CA THR A 44 14.20 -8.65 15.65
C THR A 44 12.73 -8.30 15.44
N GLY A 45 12.39 -7.98 14.21
CA GLY A 45 11.06 -7.50 13.87
C GLY A 45 10.96 -7.10 12.41
N TYR A 46 10.20 -6.04 12.14
CA TYR A 46 9.88 -5.54 10.82
C TYR A 46 10.09 -4.03 10.76
N GLU A 47 10.54 -3.55 9.61
CA GLU A 47 10.61 -2.14 9.24
C GLU A 47 9.73 -1.90 8.02
N TYR A 48 8.97 -0.81 8.03
CA TYR A 48 7.99 -0.49 6.99
C TYR A 48 7.70 1.00 6.95
N ASP A 49 7.19 1.47 5.82
CA ASP A 49 6.70 2.84 5.66
C ASP A 49 5.25 2.91 6.13
N LEU A 50 4.92 3.87 6.98
CA LEU A 50 3.57 4.03 7.53
C LEU A 50 2.96 5.37 7.10
N THR A 51 1.78 5.30 6.50
CA THR A 51 1.00 6.47 6.09
C THR A 51 -0.40 6.40 6.70
N GLN A 52 -0.86 7.53 7.21
CA GLN A 52 -2.20 7.71 7.76
C GLN A 52 -3.04 8.59 6.83
N TYR A 53 -4.24 8.13 6.53
CA TYR A 53 -5.26 8.86 5.80
C TYR A 53 -6.46 9.10 6.70
N THR A 54 -7.11 10.24 6.53
CA THR A 54 -8.52 10.34 6.96
C THR A 54 -9.38 9.42 6.09
N LYS A 55 -10.56 9.05 6.58
CA LYS A 55 -11.47 8.18 5.82
C LYS A 55 -11.87 8.80 4.48
N ASP A 56 -12.17 10.10 4.46
CA ASP A 56 -12.57 10.80 3.24
C ASP A 56 -11.44 10.86 2.20
N GLU A 57 -10.19 11.10 2.63
CA GLU A 57 -9.03 11.07 1.74
C GLU A 57 -8.82 9.67 1.15
N TYR A 58 -8.99 8.64 1.97
CA TYR A 58 -8.82 7.27 1.53
C TYR A 58 -9.92 6.83 0.55
N ILE A 59 -11.18 7.20 0.82
CA ILE A 59 -12.31 6.95 -0.07
C ILE A 59 -12.07 7.65 -1.41
N LYS A 60 -11.70 8.93 -1.38
CA LYS A 60 -11.41 9.67 -2.60
C LYS A 60 -10.28 9.02 -3.42
N MET A 61 -9.21 8.59 -2.76
CA MET A 61 -8.11 7.90 -3.43
C MET A 61 -8.57 6.59 -4.10
N ILE A 62 -9.48 5.84 -3.47
CA ILE A 62 -10.07 4.63 -4.05
C ILE A 62 -10.96 4.99 -5.25
N ASP A 63 -11.80 6.01 -5.12
CA ASP A 63 -12.71 6.44 -6.18
C ASP A 63 -11.92 6.90 -7.42
N ASP A 64 -10.88 7.72 -7.23
CA ASP A 64 -9.99 8.18 -8.29
C ASP A 64 -9.29 6.99 -8.98
N ARG A 65 -8.84 6.00 -8.20
CA ARG A 65 -8.20 4.79 -8.72
C ARG A 65 -9.18 3.91 -9.49
N ASN A 66 -10.41 3.77 -9.02
CA ASN A 66 -11.43 2.97 -9.67
C ASN A 66 -11.85 3.61 -11.00
N ALA A 67 -12.07 4.92 -11.04
CA ALA A 67 -12.36 5.64 -12.27
C ALA A 67 -11.24 5.45 -13.31
N SER A 68 -9.97 5.55 -12.88
CA SER A 68 -8.83 5.29 -13.77
C SER A 68 -8.75 3.83 -14.23
N LEU A 69 -9.10 2.87 -13.38
CA LEU A 69 -9.08 1.45 -13.73
C LEU A 69 -10.20 1.09 -14.72
N GLU A 70 -11.39 1.69 -14.56
CA GLU A 70 -12.50 1.55 -15.49
C GLU A 70 -12.12 2.06 -16.89
N ASP A 71 -11.52 3.25 -16.99
CA ASP A 71 -11.04 3.82 -18.25
C ASP A 71 -9.99 2.92 -18.92
N GLN A 72 -8.99 2.44 -18.16
CA GLN A 72 -7.99 1.50 -18.68
C GLN A 72 -8.61 0.18 -19.16
N MET A 73 -9.64 -0.31 -18.48
CA MET A 73 -10.34 -1.52 -18.88
C MET A 73 -11.10 -1.33 -20.20
N THR A 74 -11.78 -0.19 -20.37
CA THR A 74 -12.45 0.16 -21.63
C THR A 74 -11.44 0.25 -22.78
N GLN A 75 -10.33 0.97 -22.59
CA GLN A 75 -9.29 1.09 -23.62
C GLN A 75 -8.69 -0.27 -24.00
N ALA A 76 -8.46 -1.14 -23.01
CA ALA A 76 -7.96 -2.49 -23.28
C ALA A 76 -8.98 -3.33 -24.08
N GLN A 77 -10.28 -3.19 -23.80
CA GLN A 77 -11.34 -3.89 -24.55
C GLN A 77 -11.46 -3.38 -25.99
N GLU A 78 -11.38 -2.06 -26.21
CA GLU A 78 -11.37 -1.46 -27.54
C GLU A 78 -10.17 -1.94 -28.35
N ALA A 79 -8.95 -1.87 -27.78
CA ALA A 79 -7.74 -2.35 -28.44
C ALA A 79 -7.81 -3.86 -28.78
N MET A 80 -8.37 -4.68 -27.88
CA MET A 80 -8.60 -6.09 -28.18
C MET A 80 -9.58 -6.28 -29.34
N CYS A 81 -10.66 -5.48 -29.40
CA CYS A 81 -11.62 -5.53 -30.50
C CYS A 81 -10.96 -5.19 -31.84
N GLU A 82 -10.20 -4.09 -31.89
CA GLU A 82 -9.47 -3.67 -33.09
C GLU A 82 -8.53 -4.77 -33.59
N ILE A 83 -7.78 -5.42 -32.69
CA ILE A 83 -6.90 -6.54 -33.04
C ILE A 83 -7.70 -7.71 -33.63
N TYR A 84 -8.85 -8.06 -33.04
CA TYR A 84 -9.70 -9.12 -33.58
C TYR A 84 -10.26 -8.79 -34.96
N GLU A 85 -10.66 -7.55 -35.20
CA GLU A 85 -11.14 -7.08 -36.50
C GLU A 85 -10.04 -7.14 -37.57
N MET A 86 -8.78 -6.85 -37.22
CA MET A 86 -7.64 -6.92 -38.15
C MET A 86 -7.24 -8.36 -38.52
N MET A 87 -7.62 -9.37 -37.72
CA MET A 87 -7.29 -10.78 -37.98
C MET A 87 -8.33 -11.51 -38.83
N ALA A 88 -9.50 -10.90 -39.06
CA ALA A 88 -10.59 -11.45 -39.88
C ALA A 88 -10.49 -11.00 -41.34
#